data_AF-A0A9J6EQI6-F1
#
_entry.id   AF-A0A9J6EQI6-F1
#
_cell.length_a   1.000
_cell.length_b   1.000
_cell.length_c   1.000
_cell.angle_alpha   90.00
_cell.angle_beta   90.00
_cell.angle_gamma   90.00
#
_symmetry.space_group_name_H-M   'P 1'
#
loop_
_entity.id
_entity.type
_entity.pdbx_description
1 polymer ?
#
loop_
_entity_poly.entity_id
_entity_poly.type
_entity_poly.pdbx_seq_one_letter_code
_entity_poly.pdbx_strand_id
1 'polypeptide(L)'
;MHLIGVYYRAGYVITWPARRGVEQEPRHYSGVSPERGALDDVHAESSPKDHAKRHVARPFCRVSHDFRARSIVSTSFRYCDSAGSDALQNQLATWIDASVDPCDDFYAHTCGRWVANHSVKSAAVIGDDTVSSQARVSPRLLRLREMETRLLAELKRGTDDGSLRWPARLWEACRSPEAEPNSKEVGKSYKAGAFICFSIFNKILAEHGLLGFPFNSHSDASASEIKGSDLSTVAAKVLALSAIPAIVDVRVVKWPVTKNSKNPSTDGFVSRSGGRAHWLARIEPPEPLFLDFARMSQANDEWYLTAVDAVAGHRDQHGLFRVEQALVELAARRRGVHDYALTSVGSLAHGAGWNWTQFLTVVFRGTFSVATFGRRTPVLIKGAAFERQLAALITQLGSAHLRNYLAFRMYVRYAPFLERRTGRFGRLAQLSAARQPGWQDGDPAVDATDLRCLRLVTRAVPELMAFVYWNGVRLGNRKRKGKQGRKRRERLRRHFRDMTRRLVDWIVSASAREVALFNGTSRKLSRRFLRATGSLRRQLFLPDWLDKPRMRMRFAELVFADAEESPLATWRALLAARKRNDLLKIADRGFETFWEGPALRDTPWLDVDEEYLAVPPGAVDTTYVTL
;
A
#
# COMPACT_ATOMS: atom_id res chain seq x y z
N MET A 1 -3.46 19.64 10.68
CA MET A 1 -3.54 18.62 11.76
C MET A 1 -4.48 17.50 11.32
N HIS A 2 -4.00 16.26 11.21
CA HIS A 2 -4.89 15.11 11.07
C HIS A 2 -5.28 14.64 12.47
N LEU A 3 -6.49 15.01 12.92
CA LEU A 3 -7.20 14.17 13.86
C LEU A 3 -7.29 12.78 13.21
N ILE A 4 -6.73 11.77 13.86
CA ILE A 4 -6.85 10.38 13.47
C ILE A 4 -8.33 10.00 13.67
N GLY A 5 -9.16 10.36 12.70
CA GLY A 5 -10.48 9.79 12.51
C GLY A 5 -10.29 8.44 11.84
N VAL A 6 -10.18 7.38 12.64
CA VAL A 6 -10.36 6.02 12.13
C VAL A 6 -11.84 5.89 11.77
N TYR A 7 -12.17 6.12 10.50
CA TYR A 7 -13.52 5.85 10.00
C TYR A 7 -13.75 4.34 10.02
N TYR A 8 -14.42 3.86 11.06
CA TYR A 8 -15.06 2.55 11.05
C TYR A 8 -16.25 2.60 10.09
N ARG A 9 -16.09 2.05 8.89
CA ARG A 9 -17.22 1.73 8.02
C ARG A 9 -17.77 0.36 8.41
N ALA A 10 -18.40 0.28 9.58
CA ALA A 10 -19.18 -0.89 9.94
C ALA A 10 -20.44 -0.90 9.06
N GLY A 11 -20.52 -1.85 8.13
CA GLY A 11 -21.65 -2.04 7.23
C GLY A 11 -22.89 -2.58 7.92
N TYR A 12 -23.46 -1.82 8.86
CA TYR A 12 -24.82 -2.05 9.33
C TYR A 12 -25.75 -1.08 8.63
N VAL A 13 -26.55 -1.58 7.70
CA VAL A 13 -27.70 -0.86 7.17
C VAL A 13 -28.73 -0.79 8.30
N ILE A 14 -28.76 0.33 9.02
CA ILE A 14 -29.88 0.67 9.90
C ILE A 14 -30.91 1.36 9.01
N THR A 15 -31.92 0.61 8.58
CA THR A 15 -33.10 1.20 7.95
C THR A 15 -33.89 1.96 9.01
N TRP A 16 -33.94 3.29 8.88
CA TRP A 16 -34.93 4.11 9.59
C TRP A 16 -36.24 4.06 8.81
N PRO A 17 -37.40 3.91 9.46
CA PRO A 17 -38.68 3.88 8.77
C PRO A 17 -38.96 5.27 8.18
N ALA A 18 -39.03 5.35 6.85
CA ALA A 18 -39.51 6.51 6.14
C ALA A 18 -40.96 6.80 6.57
N ARG A 19 -41.22 8.05 6.98
CA ARG A 19 -42.58 8.56 7.14
C ARG A 19 -43.31 8.44 5.79
N ARG A 20 -44.51 7.84 5.82
CA ARG A 20 -45.43 7.77 4.68
C ARG A 20 -45.69 9.17 4.14
N GLY A 21 -45.12 9.45 2.97
CA GLY A 21 -45.57 10.52 2.08
C GLY A 21 -46.47 9.89 1.03
N VAL A 22 -47.64 10.48 0.86
CA VAL A 22 -48.72 10.06 -0.03
C VAL A 22 -48.23 9.92 -1.48
N GLU A 23 -48.46 8.75 -2.08
CA GLU A 23 -48.32 8.48 -3.51
C GLU A 23 -49.27 9.39 -4.30
N GLN A 24 -48.75 10.10 -5.29
CA GLN A 24 -49.52 10.51 -6.46
C GLN A 24 -48.89 9.85 -7.68
N GLU A 25 -49.71 9.05 -8.38
CA GLU A 25 -49.38 8.38 -9.63
C GLU A 25 -49.02 9.38 -10.74
N PRO A 26 -48.09 9.04 -11.66
CA PRO A 26 -47.86 9.83 -12.85
C PRO A 26 -48.83 9.43 -13.96
N ARG A 27 -49.63 10.39 -14.43
CA ARG A 27 -50.35 10.26 -15.71
C ARG A 27 -49.38 10.43 -16.87
N HIS A 28 -49.39 9.44 -17.76
CA HIS A 28 -48.87 9.55 -19.12
C HIS A 28 -49.58 10.66 -19.90
N TYR A 29 -48.85 11.51 -20.62
CA TYR A 29 -49.30 12.06 -21.90
C TYR A 29 -48.14 12.29 -22.85
N SER A 30 -48.35 11.78 -24.07
CA SER A 30 -47.58 11.92 -25.30
C SER A 30 -47.54 13.37 -25.81
N GLY A 31 -46.43 13.73 -26.44
CA GLY A 31 -46.17 15.08 -26.94
C GLY A 31 -46.88 15.45 -28.25
N VAL A 32 -46.92 16.75 -28.52
CA VAL A 32 -46.96 17.41 -29.85
C VAL A 32 -46.46 18.86 -29.65
N SER A 33 -45.60 19.33 -30.55
CA SER A 33 -45.26 20.73 -30.86
C SER A 33 -46.05 21.12 -32.13
N PRO A 34 -46.32 22.39 -32.54
CA PRO A 34 -45.46 23.57 -32.37
C PRO A 34 -46.16 24.99 -32.34
N GLU A 35 -45.29 26.02 -32.33
CA GLU A 35 -45.44 27.42 -32.82
C GLU A 35 -46.01 28.60 -31.96
N ARG A 36 -45.11 29.58 -31.77
CA ARG A 36 -45.15 31.07 -31.90
C ARG A 36 -46.26 31.95 -31.25
N GLY A 37 -45.79 33.07 -30.65
CA GLY A 37 -46.50 34.35 -30.41
C GLY A 37 -46.48 34.75 -28.93
N ALA A 38 -45.60 35.64 -28.45
CA ALA A 38 -45.66 37.12 -28.44
C ALA A 38 -46.61 37.74 -27.39
N LEU A 39 -46.02 38.57 -26.51
CA LEU A 39 -46.54 39.71 -25.73
C LEU A 39 -47.93 39.65 -25.06
N ASP A 40 -48.01 39.81 -23.73
CA ASP A 40 -48.26 41.11 -23.07
C ASP A 40 -48.50 40.96 -21.56
N ASP A 41 -48.22 42.07 -20.86
CA ASP A 41 -48.41 42.36 -19.44
C ASP A 41 -49.83 42.08 -18.91
N VAL A 42 -49.97 41.89 -17.58
CA VAL A 42 -50.87 42.67 -16.69
C VAL A 42 -50.87 42.13 -15.26
N HIS A 43 -50.82 43.10 -14.34
CA HIS A 43 -50.97 43.09 -12.88
C HIS A 43 -52.10 42.23 -12.27
N ALA A 44 -51.86 41.73 -11.05
CA ALA A 44 -52.65 41.97 -9.82
C ALA A 44 -52.31 40.89 -8.78
N GLU A 45 -51.58 41.21 -7.71
CA GLU A 45 -52.12 41.58 -6.39
C GLU A 45 -53.01 40.51 -5.73
N SER A 46 -52.48 39.86 -4.68
CA SER A 46 -53.18 39.68 -3.40
C SER A 46 -52.27 39.08 -2.32
N SER A 47 -51.77 39.97 -1.46
CA SER A 47 -51.50 39.77 -0.02
C SER A 47 -52.83 39.39 0.69
N PRO A 48 -52.92 38.77 1.90
CA PRO A 48 -52.06 38.96 3.09
C PRO A 48 -51.66 37.67 3.86
N LYS A 49 -50.42 37.59 4.35
CA LYS A 49 -50.02 37.85 5.76
C LYS A 49 -50.99 37.27 6.81
N ASP A 50 -50.62 36.13 7.40
CA ASP A 50 -50.71 36.00 8.85
C ASP A 50 -49.77 34.94 9.47
N HIS A 51 -49.45 35.22 10.74
CA HIS A 51 -48.37 34.73 11.57
C HIS A 51 -48.23 33.20 11.77
N ALA A 52 -46.98 32.70 11.69
CA ALA A 52 -46.52 31.59 12.54
C ALA A 52 -45.01 31.68 12.83
N LYS A 53 -44.71 31.90 14.11
CA LYS A 53 -43.39 31.98 14.74
C LYS A 53 -42.56 30.73 14.45
N ARG A 54 -41.38 30.88 13.83
CA ARG A 54 -40.32 29.85 13.83
C ARG A 54 -39.32 30.12 14.94
N HIS A 55 -39.22 29.17 15.86
CA HIS A 55 -38.10 29.05 16.80
C HIS A 55 -36.82 28.75 16.00
N VAL A 56 -35.94 29.73 15.88
CA VAL A 56 -34.56 29.53 15.44
C VAL A 56 -33.74 29.06 16.64
N ALA A 57 -33.33 27.80 16.61
CA ALA A 57 -32.30 27.28 17.49
C ALA A 57 -30.98 28.00 17.20
N ARG A 58 -30.47 28.75 18.17
CA ARG A 58 -29.13 29.36 18.13
C ARG A 58 -28.08 28.30 18.48
N PRO A 59 -26.96 28.17 17.76
CA PRO A 59 -25.86 27.30 18.19
C PRO A 59 -25.14 27.91 19.40
N PHE A 60 -24.79 27.02 20.32
CA PHE A 60 -24.03 27.28 21.54
C PHE A 60 -22.57 27.63 21.18
N CYS A 61 -22.26 28.93 21.13
CA CYS A 61 -20.90 29.47 21.33
C CYS A 61 -21.04 30.87 21.93
N ARG A 62 -21.26 30.94 23.25
CA ARG A 62 -21.13 32.19 24.01
C ARG A 62 -19.90 32.03 24.91
N VAL A 63 -18.77 32.56 24.47
CA VAL A 63 -17.63 32.77 25.36
C VAL A 63 -18.03 33.91 26.29
N SER A 64 -18.28 33.56 27.56
CA SER A 64 -18.65 34.51 28.60
C SER A 64 -17.43 35.34 29.01
N HIS A 65 -17.37 36.60 28.55
CA HIS A 65 -16.45 37.62 29.06
C HIS A 65 -16.97 38.22 30.38
N ASP A 66 -17.14 37.38 31.39
CA ASP A 66 -17.44 37.85 32.75
C ASP A 66 -16.65 37.01 33.76
N PHE A 67 -15.34 37.23 33.78
CA PHE A 67 -14.46 36.73 34.82
C PHE A 67 -14.12 37.91 35.74
N ARG A 68 -14.88 38.02 36.83
CA ARG A 68 -14.56 38.94 37.94
C ARG A 68 -13.13 38.66 38.40
N ALA A 69 -12.29 39.68 38.33
CA ALA A 69 -10.93 39.68 38.85
C ALA A 69 -10.94 39.39 40.36
N ARG A 70 -10.72 38.12 40.72
CA ARG A 70 -10.17 37.74 42.01
C ARG A 70 -8.75 37.27 41.77
N SER A 71 -7.82 38.04 42.32
CA SER A 71 -6.40 37.73 42.46
C SER A 71 -6.21 36.29 42.95
N ILE A 72 -5.87 35.39 42.03
CA ILE A 72 -5.42 34.03 42.31
C ILE A 72 -4.21 33.78 41.42
N VAL A 73 -3.04 33.77 42.07
CA VAL A 73 -1.78 33.15 41.63
C VAL A 73 -1.17 33.73 40.35
N SER A 74 0.05 34.28 40.50
CA SER A 74 1.02 34.43 39.43
C SER A 74 1.26 33.07 38.76
N THR A 75 0.45 32.74 37.77
CA THR A 75 0.76 31.70 36.80
C THR A 75 1.79 32.31 35.88
N SER A 76 3.07 32.04 36.14
CA SER A 76 4.11 32.31 35.16
C SER A 76 3.70 31.57 33.89
N PHE A 77 3.27 32.29 32.86
CA PHE A 77 3.10 31.72 31.54
C PHE A 77 4.49 31.24 31.11
N ARG A 78 4.73 29.94 31.19
CA ARG A 78 5.96 29.34 30.67
C ARG A 78 5.80 29.27 29.17
N TYR A 79 6.24 30.30 28.48
CA TYR A 79 6.51 30.22 27.05
C TYR A 79 7.63 29.19 26.84
N CYS A 80 7.48 28.38 25.81
CA CYS A 80 8.52 27.44 25.42
C CYS A 80 9.58 28.21 24.64
N ASP A 81 10.61 28.73 25.31
CA ASP A 81 11.71 29.48 24.66
C ASP A 81 12.77 28.56 24.03
N SER A 82 12.39 27.35 23.61
CA SER A 82 13.31 26.48 22.90
C SER A 82 13.36 26.87 21.43
N ALA A 83 14.54 26.87 20.82
CA ALA A 83 14.70 27.19 19.39
C ALA A 83 13.81 26.34 18.46
N GLY A 84 13.43 25.12 18.89
CA GLY A 84 12.46 24.30 18.16
C GLY A 84 11.03 24.84 18.21
N SER A 85 10.64 25.46 19.33
CA SER A 85 9.31 26.05 19.50
C SER A 85 9.15 27.29 18.62
N ASP A 86 10.19 28.14 18.55
CA ASP A 86 10.20 29.32 17.67
C ASP A 86 10.10 28.91 16.19
N ALA A 87 10.88 27.90 15.77
CA ALA A 87 10.85 27.40 14.41
C ALA A 87 9.45 26.85 14.03
N LEU A 88 8.84 26.08 14.93
CA LEU A 88 7.49 25.55 14.72
C LEU A 88 6.43 26.66 14.70
N GLN A 89 6.52 27.63 15.61
CA GLN A 89 5.61 28.77 15.65
C GLN A 89 5.69 29.61 14.38
N ASN A 90 6.90 29.91 13.92
CA ASN A 90 7.12 30.63 12.67
C ASN A 90 6.56 29.86 11.48
N GLN A 91 6.80 28.54 11.43
CA GLN A 91 6.23 27.70 10.38
C GLN A 91 4.70 27.71 10.38
N LEU A 92 4.07 27.54 11.55
CA LEU A 92 2.60 27.58 11.68
C LEU A 92 2.03 28.95 11.29
N ALA A 93 2.69 30.04 11.69
CA ALA A 93 2.28 31.40 11.34
C ALA A 93 2.28 31.65 9.82
N THR A 94 3.19 31.01 9.07
CA THR A 94 3.19 31.10 7.60
C THR A 94 2.07 30.31 6.93
N TRP A 95 1.47 29.34 7.61
CA TRP A 95 0.40 28.49 7.06
C TRP A 95 -1.00 28.98 7.42
N ILE A 96 -1.15 29.55 8.61
CA ILE A 96 -2.42 30.05 9.14
C ILE A 96 -2.89 31.27 8.35
N ASP A 97 -4.12 31.22 7.87
CA ASP A 97 -4.87 32.35 7.36
C ASP A 97 -5.78 32.92 8.45
N ALA A 98 -5.26 33.92 9.17
CA ALA A 98 -5.98 34.59 10.23
C ALA A 98 -7.21 35.40 9.76
N SER A 99 -7.43 35.54 8.44
CA SER A 99 -8.62 36.20 7.89
C SER A 99 -9.86 35.30 7.88
N VAL A 100 -9.68 33.99 7.99
CA VAL A 100 -10.76 33.01 8.07
C VAL A 100 -11.04 32.70 9.54
N ASP A 101 -12.30 32.78 9.97
CA ASP A 101 -12.69 32.36 11.32
C ASP A 101 -12.51 30.83 11.46
N PRO A 102 -11.73 30.32 12.43
CA PRO A 102 -11.60 28.88 12.65
C PRO A 102 -12.92 28.18 13.01
N CYS A 103 -13.92 28.92 13.50
CA CYS A 103 -15.26 28.40 13.77
C CYS A 103 -16.10 28.23 12.49
N ASP A 104 -15.78 28.96 11.41
CA ASP A 104 -16.46 28.85 10.12
C ASP A 104 -15.78 27.82 9.22
N ASP A 105 -14.46 27.91 9.04
CA ASP A 105 -13.66 26.95 8.29
C ASP A 105 -12.26 26.79 8.90
N PHE A 106 -12.15 25.85 9.85
CA PHE A 106 -10.88 25.50 10.48
C PHE A 106 -9.80 25.04 9.49
N TYR A 107 -10.18 24.44 8.36
CA TYR A 107 -9.20 23.99 7.36
C TYR A 107 -8.62 25.18 6.62
N ALA A 108 -9.45 26.09 6.11
CA ALA A 108 -8.98 27.31 5.46
C ALA A 108 -8.22 28.22 6.45
N HIS A 109 -8.68 28.34 7.70
CA HIS A 109 -7.92 29.05 8.74
C HIS A 109 -6.53 28.47 8.96
N THR A 110 -6.38 27.14 9.03
CA THR A 110 -5.07 26.53 9.35
C THR A 110 -4.16 26.32 8.15
N CYS A 111 -4.72 26.23 6.93
CA CYS A 111 -3.99 25.84 5.71
C CYS A 111 -4.14 26.81 4.54
N GLY A 112 -4.97 27.85 4.64
CA GLY A 112 -5.34 28.74 3.52
C GLY A 112 -4.14 29.41 2.87
N ARG A 113 -3.24 30.01 3.66
CA ARG A 113 -2.00 30.62 3.14
C ARG A 113 -1.05 29.59 2.56
N TRP A 114 -0.98 28.40 3.16
CA TRP A 114 -0.14 27.33 2.63
C TRP A 114 -0.60 26.93 1.22
N VAL A 115 -1.91 26.69 1.03
CA VAL A 115 -2.50 26.33 -0.26
C VAL A 115 -2.27 27.45 -1.29
N ALA A 116 -2.46 28.71 -0.90
CA ALA A 116 -2.22 29.87 -1.77
C ALA A 116 -0.76 29.97 -2.26
N ASN A 117 0.20 29.71 -1.36
CA ASN A 117 1.63 29.85 -1.66
C ASN A 117 2.25 28.61 -2.32
N HIS A 118 1.54 27.48 -2.37
CA HIS A 118 2.03 26.21 -2.93
C HIS A 118 1.10 25.72 -4.02
N SER A 119 0.80 26.60 -4.99
CA SER A 119 0.01 26.25 -6.16
C SER A 119 0.60 25.04 -6.87
N VAL A 120 -0.26 24.10 -7.24
CA VAL A 120 0.12 22.93 -8.05
C VAL A 120 0.56 23.45 -9.41
N LYS A 121 1.86 23.40 -9.71
CA LYS A 121 2.31 23.48 -11.10
C LYS A 121 1.83 22.20 -11.76
N SER A 122 0.79 22.31 -12.59
CA SER A 122 0.20 21.23 -13.38
C SER A 122 1.22 20.72 -14.41
N ALA A 123 2.24 20.01 -13.96
CA ALA A 123 3.16 19.30 -14.82
C ALA A 123 2.56 17.91 -15.11
N ALA A 124 2.05 17.75 -16.34
CA ALA A 124 1.68 16.49 -16.98
C ALA A 124 0.68 15.60 -16.19
N VAL A 125 -0.55 16.10 -16.06
CA VAL A 125 -1.73 15.26 -15.81
C VAL A 125 -2.08 14.57 -17.13
N ILE A 126 -1.93 13.26 -17.21
CA ILE A 126 -2.64 12.45 -18.21
C ILE A 126 -4.07 12.32 -17.68
N GLY A 127 -5.02 13.06 -18.28
CA GLY A 127 -6.47 12.94 -18.07
C GLY A 127 -7.06 13.77 -16.91
N ASP A 128 -7.92 14.73 -17.25
CA ASP A 128 -8.48 15.77 -16.37
C ASP A 128 -9.29 15.27 -15.15
N ASP A 129 -9.74 14.00 -15.12
CA ASP A 129 -10.74 13.57 -14.12
C ASP A 129 -10.27 12.58 -13.05
N THR A 130 -9.02 12.11 -13.08
CA THR A 130 -8.50 11.28 -11.97
C THR A 130 -7.04 11.56 -11.67
N VAL A 131 -6.76 11.86 -10.40
CA VAL A 131 -5.44 12.15 -9.78
C VAL A 131 -5.06 13.65 -9.71
N SER A 132 -6.05 14.53 -9.62
CA SER A 132 -5.88 15.90 -9.07
C SER A 132 -5.42 15.91 -7.58
N SER A 133 -5.36 14.77 -6.88
CA SER A 133 -4.93 14.73 -5.47
C SER A 133 -3.42 14.54 -5.22
N GLN A 134 -2.59 14.23 -6.23
CA GLN A 134 -1.19 13.81 -5.99
C GLN A 134 -0.10 14.74 -6.54
N ALA A 135 -0.43 15.71 -7.41
CA ALA A 135 0.51 16.76 -7.82
C ALA A 135 0.53 17.97 -6.85
N ARG A 136 -0.05 17.84 -5.65
CA ARG A 136 0.25 18.78 -4.56
C ARG A 136 1.75 18.65 -4.29
N VAL A 137 2.51 19.75 -4.38
CA VAL A 137 3.76 19.91 -3.64
C VAL A 137 3.38 19.93 -2.17
N SER A 138 2.92 18.79 -1.66
CA SER A 138 2.47 18.61 -0.30
C SER A 138 3.70 18.78 0.61
N PRO A 139 3.56 19.32 1.83
CA PRO A 139 4.66 19.30 2.80
C PRO A 139 5.16 17.86 3.01
N ARG A 140 4.28 16.88 2.79
CA ARG A 140 4.59 15.45 2.75
C ARG A 140 5.65 15.08 1.71
N LEU A 141 5.58 15.64 0.50
CA LEU A 141 6.53 15.34 -0.57
C LEU A 141 7.91 15.95 -0.28
N LEU A 142 7.95 17.23 0.12
CA LEU A 142 9.19 17.89 0.52
C LEU A 142 9.87 17.14 1.67
N ARG A 143 9.07 16.73 2.67
CA ARG A 143 9.53 15.92 3.80
C ARG A 143 10.03 14.54 3.36
N LEU A 144 9.31 13.88 2.46
CA LEU A 144 9.75 12.61 1.90
C LEU A 144 11.10 12.77 1.19
N ARG A 145 11.28 13.81 0.37
CA ARG A 145 12.56 14.10 -0.30
C ARG A 145 13.67 14.33 0.72
N GLU A 146 13.45 15.13 1.75
CA GLU A 146 14.46 15.36 2.81
C GLU A 146 14.86 14.05 3.50
N MET A 147 13.87 13.22 3.83
CA MET A 147 14.10 11.90 4.43
C MET A 147 14.87 10.98 3.49
N GLU A 148 14.56 11.00 2.19
CA GLU A 148 15.24 10.23 1.16
C GLU A 148 16.68 10.70 0.98
N THR A 149 16.96 12.01 0.93
CA THR A 149 18.33 12.55 0.86
C THR A 149 19.15 12.13 2.07
N ARG A 150 18.58 12.19 3.28
CA ARG A 150 19.24 11.73 4.51
C ARG A 150 19.49 10.22 4.46
N LEU A 151 18.49 9.43 4.08
CA LEU A 151 18.61 7.98 3.94
C LEU A 151 19.71 7.63 2.94
N LEU A 152 19.78 8.34 1.81
CA LEU A 152 20.78 8.15 0.78
C LEU A 152 22.20 8.44 1.31
N ALA A 153 22.39 9.53 2.04
CA ALA A 153 23.67 9.87 2.65
C ALA A 153 24.15 8.79 3.63
N GLU A 154 23.23 8.19 4.39
CA GLU A 154 23.55 7.07 5.28
C GLU A 154 23.79 5.76 4.54
N LEU A 155 23.04 5.49 3.47
CA LEU A 155 23.23 4.32 2.63
C LEU A 155 24.62 4.35 1.98
N LYS A 156 25.02 5.49 1.40
CA LYS A 156 26.35 5.74 0.83
C LYS A 156 27.47 5.58 1.86
N ARG A 157 27.19 5.90 3.13
CA ARG A 157 28.15 5.73 4.23
C ARG A 157 28.34 4.26 4.63
N GLY A 158 27.31 3.43 4.44
CA GLY A 158 27.31 2.02 4.84
C GLY A 158 27.27 1.81 6.37
N THR A 159 27.41 0.54 6.77
CA THR A 159 27.54 0.13 8.18
C THR A 159 28.79 -0.72 8.39
N ASP A 160 29.34 -0.63 9.60
CA ASP A 160 30.50 -1.41 10.03
C ASP A 160 30.25 -2.93 10.01
N ASP A 161 28.99 -3.37 10.01
CA ASP A 161 28.63 -4.80 10.04
C ASP A 161 28.38 -5.43 8.67
N GLY A 162 28.47 -4.67 7.58
CA GLY A 162 28.26 -5.15 6.21
C GLY A 162 26.80 -5.39 5.81
N SER A 163 25.83 -5.26 6.73
CA SER A 163 24.41 -5.56 6.43
C SER A 163 23.78 -4.61 5.40
N LEU A 164 24.39 -3.44 5.20
CA LEU A 164 23.99 -2.46 4.18
C LEU A 164 24.76 -2.56 2.87
N ARG A 165 25.76 -3.44 2.76
CA ARG A 165 26.53 -3.62 1.54
C ARG A 165 25.63 -3.94 0.35
N TRP A 166 24.65 -4.82 0.55
CA TRP A 166 23.75 -5.26 -0.51
C TRP A 166 22.73 -4.20 -0.93
N PRO A 167 21.99 -3.54 -0.02
CA PRO A 167 21.15 -2.41 -0.41
C PRO A 167 21.92 -1.29 -1.12
N ALA A 168 23.15 -0.99 -0.68
CA ALA A 168 24.00 0.01 -1.33
C ALA A 168 24.39 -0.44 -2.74
N ARG A 169 24.83 -1.69 -2.91
CA ARG A 169 25.12 -2.28 -4.23
C ARG A 169 23.91 -2.26 -5.16
N LEU A 170 22.72 -2.61 -4.67
CA LEU A 170 21.51 -2.57 -5.50
C LEU A 170 21.15 -1.15 -5.91
N TRP A 171 21.28 -0.20 -4.98
CA TRP A 171 21.09 1.21 -5.28
C TRP A 171 22.11 1.70 -6.33
N GLU A 172 23.39 1.35 -6.19
CA GLU A 172 24.45 1.64 -7.15
C GLU A 172 24.20 1.00 -8.52
N ALA A 173 23.79 -0.27 -8.54
CA ALA A 173 23.48 -1.02 -9.75
C ALA A 173 22.28 -0.42 -10.49
N CYS A 174 21.24 0.00 -9.76
CA CYS A 174 20.09 0.71 -10.34
C CYS A 174 20.49 2.09 -10.89
N ARG A 175 21.34 2.82 -10.17
CA ARG A 175 21.80 4.16 -10.55
C ARG A 175 22.71 4.13 -11.76
N SER A 176 23.64 3.17 -11.81
CA SER A 176 24.68 3.08 -12.82
C SER A 176 23.99 2.84 -14.17
N PRO A 177 24.00 3.81 -15.10
CA PRO A 177 23.51 3.60 -16.45
C PRO A 177 24.56 2.80 -17.22
N GLU A 178 24.91 1.61 -16.69
CA GLU A 178 26.06 0.79 -17.07
C GLU A 178 27.37 1.59 -17.16
N ALA A 179 28.24 1.39 -16.16
CA ALA A 179 29.65 1.57 -16.41
C ALA A 179 30.02 0.62 -17.57
N GLU A 180 30.15 1.17 -18.78
CA GLU A 180 30.72 0.45 -19.91
C GLU A 180 32.06 -0.17 -19.45
N PRO A 181 32.34 -1.43 -19.78
CA PRO A 181 33.64 -2.03 -19.50
C PRO A 181 34.70 -1.36 -20.37
N ASN A 182 35.21 -0.19 -19.98
CA ASN A 182 36.43 0.48 -20.46
C ASN A 182 36.89 0.14 -21.90
N SER A 183 35.97 0.09 -22.87
CA SER A 183 36.33 -0.10 -24.27
C SER A 183 36.52 1.28 -24.86
N LYS A 184 37.77 1.66 -25.14
CA LYS A 184 38.16 2.93 -25.76
C LYS A 184 37.60 3.17 -27.18
N GLU A 185 36.55 2.45 -27.59
CA GLU A 185 35.82 2.62 -28.84
C GLU A 185 34.45 3.27 -28.60
N VAL A 186 34.47 4.57 -28.30
CA VAL A 186 33.36 5.39 -27.77
C VAL A 186 32.21 5.66 -28.78
N GLY A 187 32.18 4.97 -29.93
CA GLY A 187 31.17 5.21 -30.99
C GLY A 187 30.02 4.21 -31.07
N LYS A 188 30.16 2.98 -30.54
CA LYS A 188 29.19 1.88 -30.78
C LYS A 188 28.57 1.27 -29.52
N SER A 189 28.99 1.71 -28.34
CA SER A 189 28.80 0.96 -27.09
C SER A 189 27.44 1.19 -26.39
N TYR A 190 26.80 2.36 -26.56
CA TYR A 190 25.49 2.65 -25.95
C TYR A 190 24.33 1.70 -26.35
N LYS A 191 24.41 1.03 -27.52
CA LYS A 191 23.40 0.03 -27.94
C LYS A 191 23.53 -1.29 -27.20
N ALA A 192 24.72 -1.65 -26.71
CA ALA A 192 24.98 -2.93 -26.08
C ALA A 192 24.19 -3.10 -24.76
N GLY A 193 24.06 -2.03 -24.00
CA GLY A 193 23.38 -2.03 -22.71
C GLY A 193 21.90 -2.32 -22.70
N ALA A 194 21.16 -1.58 -23.52
CA ALA A 194 19.72 -1.77 -23.68
C ALA A 194 19.40 -3.21 -24.10
N PHE A 195 20.25 -3.77 -24.96
CA PHE A 195 20.15 -5.16 -25.40
C PHE A 195 20.38 -6.14 -24.26
N ILE A 196 21.33 -5.88 -23.36
CA ILE A 196 21.59 -6.71 -22.18
C ILE A 196 20.38 -6.71 -21.24
N CYS A 197 19.82 -5.55 -20.87
CA CYS A 197 18.65 -5.51 -19.98
C CYS A 197 17.43 -6.23 -20.58
N PHE A 198 17.16 -6.02 -21.87
CA PHE A 198 16.04 -6.67 -22.54
C PHE A 198 16.26 -8.18 -22.70
N SER A 199 17.49 -8.62 -23.02
CA SER A 199 17.85 -10.03 -23.09
C SER A 199 17.69 -10.73 -21.73
N ILE A 200 18.17 -10.09 -20.66
CA ILE A 200 17.96 -10.58 -19.29
C ILE A 200 16.46 -10.62 -18.97
N PHE A 201 15.69 -9.59 -19.32
CA PHE A 201 14.24 -9.61 -19.10
C PHE A 201 13.54 -10.73 -19.87
N ASN A 202 13.93 -11.01 -21.11
CA ASN A 202 13.39 -12.14 -21.87
C ASN A 202 13.75 -13.48 -21.25
N LYS A 203 14.97 -13.62 -20.70
CA LYS A 203 15.35 -14.79 -19.89
C LYS A 203 14.47 -14.90 -18.65
N ILE A 204 14.18 -13.79 -17.98
CA ILE A 204 13.23 -13.77 -16.86
C ILE A 204 11.85 -14.25 -17.33
N LEU A 205 11.29 -13.72 -18.42
CA LEU A 205 10.01 -14.21 -18.98
C LEU A 205 10.06 -15.70 -19.33
N ALA A 206 11.16 -16.19 -19.90
CA ALA A 206 11.38 -17.59 -20.24
C ALA A 206 11.25 -18.52 -19.04
N GLU A 207 11.93 -18.19 -17.95
CA GLU A 207 11.90 -18.98 -16.73
C GLU A 207 10.49 -19.08 -16.13
N HIS A 208 9.67 -18.05 -16.36
CA HIS A 208 8.26 -18.01 -15.97
C HIS A 208 7.33 -18.76 -16.94
N GLY A 209 7.79 -19.17 -18.12
CA GLY A 209 6.94 -19.75 -19.16
C GLY A 209 6.11 -18.70 -19.90
N LEU A 210 6.66 -17.49 -20.02
CA LEU A 210 6.04 -16.31 -20.62
C LEU A 210 6.84 -15.76 -21.83
N LEU A 211 7.76 -16.56 -22.40
CA LEU A 211 8.42 -16.25 -23.67
C LEU A 211 7.39 -16.18 -24.80
N GLY A 212 7.46 -15.15 -25.63
CA GLY A 212 6.54 -14.97 -26.76
C GLY A 212 5.39 -14.01 -26.50
N PHE A 213 5.44 -13.19 -25.45
CA PHE A 213 4.52 -12.08 -25.26
C PHE A 213 4.65 -11.03 -26.39
N PRO A 214 3.55 -10.52 -26.97
CA PRO A 214 2.17 -10.97 -26.76
C PRO A 214 1.89 -12.31 -27.45
N PHE A 215 1.26 -13.24 -26.73
CA PHE A 215 0.79 -14.51 -27.27
C PHE A 215 -0.36 -14.23 -28.22
N ASN A 216 -0.18 -14.53 -29.51
CA ASN A 216 -1.25 -14.48 -30.49
C ASN A 216 -2.21 -15.65 -30.24
N SER A 217 -3.51 -15.37 -30.13
CA SER A 217 -4.57 -16.39 -30.04
C SER A 217 -4.71 -17.25 -31.30
N HIS A 218 -4.09 -16.85 -32.42
CA HIS A 218 -4.36 -17.40 -33.76
C HIS A 218 -3.18 -18.08 -34.47
N SER A 219 -1.98 -18.16 -33.87
CA SER A 219 -0.86 -18.87 -34.50
C SER A 219 -0.64 -20.23 -33.82
N ASP A 220 -1.29 -21.27 -34.35
CA ASP A 220 -1.24 -22.65 -33.84
C ASP A 220 0.17 -23.27 -33.82
N ALA A 221 1.13 -22.69 -34.55
CA ALA A 221 2.47 -23.26 -34.72
C ALA A 221 3.40 -23.07 -33.51
N SER A 222 3.32 -21.95 -32.77
CA SER A 222 4.16 -21.70 -31.58
C SER A 222 3.50 -22.12 -30.27
N ALA A 223 2.19 -22.38 -30.28
CA ALA A 223 1.45 -22.92 -29.14
C ALA A 223 1.90 -24.35 -28.79
N SER A 224 2.49 -25.09 -29.73
CA SER A 224 2.99 -26.45 -29.52
C SER A 224 4.25 -26.52 -28.65
N GLU A 225 5.09 -25.48 -28.66
CA GLU A 225 6.35 -25.43 -27.90
C GLU A 225 6.14 -24.93 -26.46
N ILE A 226 5.08 -24.15 -26.22
CA ILE A 226 4.66 -23.69 -24.87
C ILE A 226 3.74 -24.74 -24.18
N LYS A 227 3.55 -25.92 -24.78
CA LYS A 227 2.67 -27.00 -24.26
C LYS A 227 3.06 -27.55 -22.88
N GLY A 228 4.23 -27.24 -22.34
CA GLY A 228 4.74 -27.89 -21.13
C GLY A 228 4.21 -27.36 -19.79
N SER A 229 3.71 -26.13 -19.71
CA SER A 229 3.33 -25.54 -18.41
C SER A 229 1.86 -25.18 -18.37
N ASP A 230 1.11 -25.68 -17.38
CA ASP A 230 -0.27 -25.25 -17.12
C ASP A 230 -0.30 -23.80 -16.61
N LEU A 231 -1.48 -23.15 -16.70
CA LEU A 231 -1.62 -21.75 -16.27
C LEU A 231 -1.31 -21.58 -14.76
N SER A 232 -1.70 -22.56 -13.94
CA SER A 232 -1.38 -22.59 -12.50
C SER A 232 0.12 -22.53 -12.25
N THR A 233 0.94 -23.31 -12.96
CA THR A 233 2.41 -23.28 -12.78
C THR A 233 2.98 -21.92 -13.16
N VAL A 234 2.54 -21.33 -14.28
CA VAL A 234 3.02 -20.01 -14.71
C VAL A 234 2.64 -18.94 -13.70
N ALA A 235 1.38 -18.89 -13.27
CA ALA A 235 0.93 -17.95 -12.24
C ALA A 235 1.69 -18.14 -10.91
N ALA A 236 1.94 -19.39 -10.50
CA ALA A 236 2.70 -19.70 -9.30
C ALA A 236 4.15 -19.23 -9.38
N LYS A 237 4.82 -19.41 -10.54
CA LYS A 237 6.16 -18.89 -10.78
C LYS A 237 6.20 -17.37 -10.72
N VAL A 238 5.23 -16.69 -11.33
CA VAL A 238 5.11 -15.21 -11.30
C VAL A 238 4.95 -14.71 -9.86
N LEU A 239 4.11 -15.38 -9.07
CA LEU A 239 3.96 -15.05 -7.65
C LEU A 239 5.24 -15.34 -6.85
N ALA A 240 5.84 -16.52 -7.00
CA ALA A 240 6.98 -16.95 -6.18
C ALA A 240 8.29 -16.22 -6.51
N LEU A 241 8.57 -16.02 -7.80
CA LEU A 241 9.86 -15.49 -8.28
C LEU A 241 9.83 -13.99 -8.53
N SER A 242 8.67 -13.41 -8.79
CA SER A 242 8.54 -11.96 -9.03
C SER A 242 7.69 -11.24 -7.98
N ALA A 243 7.13 -11.96 -6.99
CA ALA A 243 6.26 -11.38 -5.97
C ALA A 243 5.08 -10.58 -6.56
N ILE A 244 4.51 -11.05 -7.68
CA ILE A 244 3.38 -10.40 -8.37
C ILE A 244 2.12 -11.25 -8.15
N PRO A 245 1.21 -10.85 -7.25
CA PRO A 245 -0.07 -11.53 -7.01
C PRO A 245 -1.14 -11.14 -8.05
N ALA A 246 -0.87 -11.43 -9.33
CA ALA A 246 -1.70 -10.98 -10.45
C ALA A 246 -3.05 -11.70 -10.57
N ILE A 247 -3.11 -13.02 -10.30
CA ILE A 247 -4.36 -13.81 -10.40
C ILE A 247 -4.83 -14.25 -9.00
N VAL A 248 -3.90 -14.66 -8.16
CA VAL A 248 -4.13 -15.09 -6.77
C VAL A 248 -2.96 -14.59 -5.93
N ASP A 249 -3.23 -14.10 -4.71
CA ASP A 249 -2.18 -13.91 -3.71
C ASP A 249 -2.17 -15.10 -2.72
N VAL A 250 -0.97 -15.43 -2.26
CA VAL A 250 -0.75 -16.43 -1.22
C VAL A 250 0.16 -15.84 -0.17
N ARG A 251 -0.34 -15.66 1.04
CA ARG A 251 0.43 -15.16 2.18
C ARG A 251 0.55 -16.23 3.24
N VAL A 252 1.47 -16.07 4.18
CA VAL A 252 1.52 -16.92 5.36
C VAL A 252 1.14 -16.09 6.57
N VAL A 253 0.05 -16.48 7.21
CA VAL A 253 -0.52 -15.76 8.35
C VAL A 253 -0.51 -16.60 9.60
N LYS A 254 -0.49 -15.93 10.74
CA LYS A 254 -0.56 -16.59 12.03
C LYS A 254 -2.02 -16.84 12.39
N TRP A 255 -2.46 -18.09 12.32
CA TRP A 255 -3.83 -18.41 12.66
C TRP A 255 -4.01 -18.54 14.17
N PRO A 256 -4.89 -17.72 14.80
CA PRO A 256 -5.13 -17.81 16.22
C PRO A 256 -5.88 -19.12 16.53
N VAL A 257 -5.27 -19.98 17.34
CA VAL A 257 -5.96 -21.16 17.89
C VAL A 257 -6.99 -20.68 18.90
N THR A 258 -8.21 -20.39 18.44
CA THR A 258 -9.29 -19.97 19.33
C THR A 258 -9.80 -21.19 20.11
N LYS A 259 -9.59 -21.18 21.43
CA LYS A 259 -9.98 -22.29 22.33
C LYS A 259 -11.50 -22.55 22.41
N ASN A 260 -12.34 -21.76 21.72
CA ASN A 260 -13.78 -21.71 21.93
C ASN A 260 -14.63 -22.11 20.71
N SER A 261 -14.05 -22.71 19.66
CA SER A 261 -14.88 -23.39 18.66
C SER A 261 -15.51 -24.64 19.30
N LYS A 262 -16.68 -24.45 19.92
CA LYS A 262 -17.43 -25.52 20.59
C LYS A 262 -18.10 -26.51 19.62
N ASN A 263 -18.02 -26.26 18.31
CA ASN A 263 -18.40 -27.22 17.27
C ASN A 263 -17.17 -27.61 16.44
N PRO A 264 -16.33 -28.54 16.92
CA PRO A 264 -15.29 -29.18 16.11
C PRO A 264 -15.86 -30.17 15.06
N SER A 265 -17.15 -30.10 14.73
CA SER A 265 -17.90 -31.21 14.14
C SER A 265 -18.00 -31.22 12.60
N THR A 266 -17.11 -30.56 11.86
CA THR A 266 -17.12 -30.77 10.39
C THR A 266 -15.79 -31.03 9.71
N ASP A 267 -14.61 -30.90 10.34
CA ASP A 267 -13.40 -31.48 9.76
C ASP A 267 -12.31 -31.63 10.83
N GLY A 268 -11.83 -32.86 11.05
CA GLY A 268 -11.00 -33.32 12.18
C GLY A 268 -9.58 -32.75 12.31
N PHE A 269 -9.36 -31.47 12.02
CA PHE A 269 -8.09 -30.77 12.23
C PHE A 269 -7.94 -30.25 13.67
N VAL A 270 -8.09 -31.14 14.66
CA VAL A 270 -7.76 -30.82 16.06
C VAL A 270 -6.28 -31.11 16.27
N SER A 271 -5.46 -30.06 16.20
CA SER A 271 -4.02 -30.12 16.49
C SER A 271 -3.80 -30.59 17.93
N ARG A 272 -3.22 -31.79 18.09
CA ARG A 272 -2.75 -32.35 19.37
C ARG A 272 -1.50 -31.64 19.92
N SER A 273 -0.91 -30.70 19.17
CA SER A 273 0.31 -30.01 19.60
C SER A 273 -0.02 -28.82 20.50
N GLY A 274 0.49 -28.84 21.73
CA GLY A 274 0.17 -27.87 22.77
C GLY A 274 0.35 -26.41 22.33
N GLY A 275 -0.75 -25.69 22.19
CA GLY A 275 -0.89 -24.23 22.36
C GLY A 275 -0.07 -23.30 21.47
N ARG A 276 0.75 -23.78 20.53
CA ARG A 276 1.50 -22.91 19.61
C ARG A 276 0.57 -22.46 18.48
N ALA A 277 0.60 -21.17 18.19
CA ALA A 277 -0.07 -20.62 17.02
C ALA A 277 0.51 -21.26 15.75
N HIS A 278 -0.37 -21.64 14.83
CA HIS A 278 0.02 -22.28 13.58
C HIS A 278 0.08 -21.25 12.47
N TRP A 279 1.14 -21.30 11.69
CA TRP A 279 1.21 -20.56 10.44
C TRP A 279 0.47 -21.34 9.36
N LEU A 280 -0.44 -20.67 8.65
CA LEU A 280 -1.22 -21.25 7.56
C LEU A 280 -1.03 -20.43 6.29
N ALA A 281 -1.07 -21.11 5.15
CA ALA A 281 -1.16 -20.43 3.87
C ALA A 281 -2.56 -19.81 3.73
N ARG A 282 -2.61 -18.50 3.45
CA ARG A 282 -3.80 -17.70 3.21
C ARG A 282 -3.89 -17.35 1.73
N ILE A 283 -4.94 -17.83 1.08
CA ILE A 283 -5.27 -17.59 -0.32
C ILE A 283 -6.19 -16.38 -0.36
N GLU A 284 -5.74 -15.33 -1.05
CA GLU A 284 -6.47 -14.07 -1.19
C GLU A 284 -6.74 -13.76 -2.67
N PRO A 285 -7.76 -12.91 -2.95
CA PRO A 285 -7.98 -12.34 -4.26
C PRO A 285 -6.71 -11.67 -4.81
N PRO A 286 -6.60 -11.50 -6.15
CA PRO A 286 -5.47 -10.82 -6.75
C PRO A 286 -5.31 -9.40 -6.19
N GLU A 287 -4.09 -8.88 -6.24
CA GLU A 287 -3.84 -7.46 -6.11
C GLU A 287 -4.01 -6.84 -7.51
N PRO A 288 -5.18 -6.24 -7.83
CA PRO A 288 -5.35 -5.61 -9.13
C PRO A 288 -4.33 -4.48 -9.27
N LEU A 289 -4.04 -4.09 -10.50
CA LEU A 289 -3.26 -2.88 -10.73
C LEU A 289 -3.96 -1.70 -10.06
N PHE A 290 -5.29 -1.65 -10.05
CA PHE A 290 -6.08 -0.53 -9.51
C PHE A 290 -6.77 -0.88 -8.17
N LEU A 291 -5.99 -0.81 -7.09
CA LEU A 291 -6.36 -1.20 -5.71
C LEU A 291 -7.52 -0.44 -5.05
N ASP A 292 -7.92 0.74 -5.54
CA ASP A 292 -8.99 1.53 -4.90
C ASP A 292 -10.31 1.50 -5.68
N PHE A 293 -10.31 0.85 -6.85
CA PHE A 293 -11.42 0.96 -7.77
C PHE A 293 -12.34 -0.25 -7.62
N ALA A 294 -13.63 0.01 -7.47
CA ALA A 294 -14.68 -0.98 -7.68
C ALA A 294 -15.05 -1.09 -9.17
N ARG A 295 -14.76 -0.03 -9.94
CA ARG A 295 -14.89 0.10 -11.41
C ARG A 295 -13.79 1.02 -11.93
N MET A 296 -13.16 0.69 -13.06
CA MET A 296 -12.18 1.57 -13.71
C MET A 296 -12.88 2.81 -14.28
N SER A 297 -12.26 3.98 -14.14
CA SER A 297 -12.71 5.23 -14.77
C SER A 297 -12.06 5.43 -16.13
N GLN A 298 -12.65 6.28 -16.98
CA GLN A 298 -12.18 6.55 -18.34
C GLN A 298 -10.68 6.94 -18.43
N ALA A 299 -10.16 7.72 -17.49
CA ALA A 299 -8.74 8.09 -17.47
C ALA A 299 -7.79 6.93 -17.10
N ASN A 300 -8.26 5.94 -16.34
CA ASN A 300 -7.51 4.70 -16.12
C ASN A 300 -7.51 3.82 -17.36
N ASP A 301 -8.58 3.87 -18.16
CA ASP A 301 -8.64 3.16 -19.44
C ASP A 301 -7.57 3.71 -20.39
N GLU A 302 -7.44 5.05 -20.50
CA GLU A 302 -6.39 5.67 -21.30
C GLU A 302 -4.99 5.28 -20.81
N TRP A 303 -4.72 5.37 -19.50
CA TRP A 303 -3.44 4.93 -18.93
C TRP A 303 -3.15 3.47 -19.25
N TYR A 304 -4.14 2.59 -19.07
CA TYR A 304 -3.99 1.15 -19.26
C TYR A 304 -3.77 0.80 -20.73
N LEU A 305 -4.60 1.32 -21.63
CA LEU A 305 -4.48 1.12 -23.06
C LEU A 305 -3.13 1.64 -23.57
N THR A 306 -2.68 2.79 -23.05
CA THR A 306 -1.36 3.33 -23.35
C THR A 306 -0.23 2.43 -22.84
N ALA A 307 -0.36 1.91 -21.63
CA ALA A 307 0.62 0.99 -21.05
C ALA A 307 0.69 -0.32 -21.83
N VAL A 308 -0.45 -0.86 -22.26
CA VAL A 308 -0.49 -2.07 -23.10
C VAL A 308 0.10 -1.79 -24.47
N ASP A 309 -0.27 -0.68 -25.12
CA ASP A 309 0.29 -0.27 -26.41
C ASP A 309 1.82 -0.17 -26.38
N ALA A 310 2.35 0.39 -25.28
CA ALA A 310 3.78 0.51 -25.05
C ALA A 310 4.51 -0.84 -24.99
N VAL A 311 3.83 -1.96 -24.72
CA VAL A 311 4.48 -3.26 -24.59
C VAL A 311 4.10 -4.22 -25.70
N ALA A 312 2.80 -4.34 -26.01
CA ALA A 312 2.27 -5.29 -26.98
C ALA A 312 2.11 -4.71 -28.39
N GLY A 313 2.27 -3.39 -28.56
CA GLY A 313 1.63 -2.67 -29.66
C GLY A 313 0.11 -2.78 -29.56
N HIS A 314 -0.66 -2.27 -30.51
CA HIS A 314 -2.13 -2.33 -30.50
C HIS A 314 -2.77 -3.75 -30.41
N ARG A 315 -1.98 -4.82 -30.30
CA ARG A 315 -2.46 -6.19 -30.15
C ARG A 315 -2.97 -6.45 -28.73
N ASP A 316 -4.11 -7.12 -28.63
CA ASP A 316 -4.69 -7.65 -27.38
C ASP A 316 -5.03 -6.61 -26.28
N GLN A 317 -5.16 -5.33 -26.63
CA GLN A 317 -5.51 -4.26 -25.68
C GLN A 317 -6.82 -4.54 -24.93
N HIS A 318 -7.87 -4.91 -25.67
CA HIS A 318 -9.19 -5.19 -25.09
C HIS A 318 -9.21 -6.47 -24.27
N GLY A 319 -8.48 -7.52 -24.68
CA GLY A 319 -8.41 -8.79 -23.95
C GLY A 319 -7.75 -8.60 -22.58
N LEU A 320 -6.59 -7.94 -22.56
CA LEU A 320 -5.88 -7.58 -21.33
C LEU A 320 -6.71 -6.70 -20.40
N PHE A 321 -7.39 -5.69 -20.95
CA PHE A 321 -8.23 -4.80 -20.16
C PHE A 321 -9.42 -5.53 -19.53
N ARG A 322 -10.07 -6.41 -20.29
CA ARG A 322 -11.17 -7.25 -19.80
C ARG A 322 -10.73 -8.18 -18.67
N VAL A 323 -9.51 -8.73 -18.75
CA VAL A 323 -8.93 -9.55 -17.67
C VAL A 323 -8.77 -8.70 -16.39
N GLU A 324 -8.14 -7.53 -16.47
CA GLU A 324 -7.96 -6.63 -15.33
C GLU A 324 -9.30 -6.25 -14.71
N GLN A 325 -10.29 -5.85 -15.52
CA GLN A 325 -11.62 -5.47 -15.05
C GLN A 325 -12.28 -6.61 -14.25
N ALA A 326 -12.25 -7.83 -14.79
CA ALA A 326 -12.89 -8.96 -14.12
C ALA A 326 -12.18 -9.35 -12.81
N LEU A 327 -10.85 -9.22 -12.74
CA LEU A 327 -10.08 -9.44 -11.52
C LEU A 327 -10.31 -8.32 -10.48
N VAL A 328 -10.45 -7.07 -10.91
CA VAL A 328 -10.85 -5.93 -10.07
C VAL A 328 -12.23 -6.18 -9.46
N GLU A 329 -13.21 -6.59 -10.26
CA GLU A 329 -14.55 -6.92 -9.76
C GLU A 329 -14.53 -8.07 -8.76
N LEU A 330 -13.75 -9.12 -9.05
CA LEU A 330 -13.55 -10.27 -8.15
C LEU A 330 -12.95 -9.82 -6.80
N ALA A 331 -11.92 -8.97 -6.82
CA ALA A 331 -11.30 -8.43 -5.62
C ALA A 331 -12.22 -7.46 -4.86
N ALA A 332 -12.93 -6.57 -5.57
CA ALA A 332 -13.82 -5.57 -4.99
C ALA A 332 -14.98 -6.20 -4.21
N ARG A 333 -15.59 -7.27 -4.75
CA ARG A 333 -16.62 -8.07 -4.05
C ARG A 333 -16.15 -8.65 -2.71
N ARG A 334 -14.83 -8.65 -2.45
CA ARG A 334 -14.19 -9.22 -1.25
C ARG A 334 -13.53 -8.18 -0.34
N ARG A 335 -13.46 -6.90 -0.73
CA ARG A 335 -12.78 -5.84 0.05
C ARG A 335 -13.41 -5.55 1.42
N GLY A 336 -14.57 -6.12 1.76
CA GLY A 336 -15.17 -6.07 3.10
C GLY A 336 -15.51 -7.43 3.71
N VAL A 337 -15.12 -8.53 3.05
CA VAL A 337 -15.37 -9.88 3.56
C VAL A 337 -14.17 -10.28 4.41
N HIS A 338 -14.36 -10.31 5.72
CA HIS A 338 -13.36 -10.77 6.69
C HIS A 338 -13.49 -12.29 6.97
N ASP A 339 -14.45 -12.96 6.33
CA ASP A 339 -14.68 -14.39 6.52
C ASP A 339 -13.65 -15.20 5.75
N TYR A 340 -12.77 -15.87 6.50
CA TYR A 340 -11.87 -16.88 5.99
C TYR A 340 -12.46 -18.27 6.26
N ALA A 341 -12.52 -19.10 5.22
CA ALA A 341 -12.85 -20.51 5.38
C ALA A 341 -11.54 -21.30 5.54
N LEU A 342 -11.44 -22.08 6.62
CA LEU A 342 -10.40 -23.09 6.76
C LEU A 342 -10.81 -24.30 5.92
N THR A 343 -9.97 -24.69 4.97
CA THR A 343 -10.24 -25.81 4.05
C THR A 343 -8.96 -26.59 3.79
N SER A 344 -9.05 -27.74 3.11
CA SER A 344 -7.89 -28.49 2.64
C SER A 344 -7.60 -28.18 1.17
N VAL A 345 -6.35 -28.26 0.74
CA VAL A 345 -5.97 -28.06 -0.67
C VAL A 345 -6.74 -28.98 -1.62
N GLY A 346 -7.00 -30.22 -1.21
CA GLY A 346 -7.75 -31.20 -1.99
C GLY A 346 -9.24 -30.91 -2.09
N SER A 347 -9.78 -30.16 -1.12
CA SER A 347 -11.17 -29.68 -1.13
C SER A 347 -11.36 -28.44 -1.99
N LEU A 348 -10.28 -27.76 -2.40
CA LEU A 348 -10.39 -26.60 -3.27
C LEU A 348 -10.94 -27.01 -4.63
N ALA A 349 -11.80 -26.18 -5.22
CA ALA A 349 -12.43 -26.45 -6.51
C ALA A 349 -11.37 -26.72 -7.59
N HIS A 350 -11.42 -27.91 -8.18
CA HIS A 350 -10.61 -28.25 -9.36
C HIS A 350 -11.43 -27.84 -10.60
N GLY A 351 -11.05 -26.72 -11.21
CA GLY A 351 -11.65 -26.24 -12.46
C GLY A 351 -10.84 -26.69 -13.68
N ALA A 352 -11.49 -26.77 -14.83
CA ALA A 352 -10.82 -27.00 -16.11
C ALA A 352 -9.83 -25.85 -16.39
N GLY A 353 -8.56 -26.06 -16.05
CA GLY A 353 -7.46 -25.11 -16.28
C GLY A 353 -6.76 -24.56 -15.02
N TRP A 354 -7.18 -24.93 -13.80
CA TRP A 354 -6.48 -24.51 -12.57
C TRP A 354 -6.28 -25.66 -11.58
N ASN A 355 -5.02 -25.97 -11.29
CA ASN A 355 -4.63 -27.01 -10.34
C ASN A 355 -4.03 -26.38 -9.08
N TRP A 356 -4.82 -26.30 -8.00
CA TRP A 356 -4.39 -25.72 -6.72
C TRP A 356 -3.21 -26.45 -6.07
N THR A 357 -3.18 -27.78 -6.18
CA THR A 357 -2.10 -28.60 -5.62
C THR A 357 -0.78 -28.25 -6.30
N GLN A 358 -0.79 -28.17 -7.63
CA GLN A 358 0.38 -27.80 -8.43
C GLN A 358 0.77 -26.34 -8.21
N PHE A 359 -0.19 -25.42 -8.20
CA PHE A 359 0.04 -24.00 -7.91
C PHE A 359 0.75 -23.79 -6.58
N LEU A 360 0.19 -24.33 -5.47
CA LEU A 360 0.79 -24.17 -4.13
C LEU A 360 2.13 -24.90 -4.01
N THR A 361 2.28 -26.07 -4.64
CA THR A 361 3.56 -26.79 -4.67
C THR A 361 4.66 -25.95 -5.34
N VAL A 362 4.34 -25.25 -6.44
CA VAL A 362 5.29 -24.36 -7.12
C VAL A 362 5.55 -23.10 -6.29
N VAL A 363 4.52 -22.50 -5.68
CA VAL A 363 4.67 -21.30 -4.83
C VAL A 363 5.62 -21.58 -3.66
N PHE A 364 5.44 -22.70 -2.96
CA PHE A 364 6.25 -23.09 -1.80
C PHE A 364 7.48 -23.93 -2.14
N ARG A 365 7.91 -23.95 -3.41
CA ARG A 365 9.12 -24.67 -3.80
C ARG A 365 10.33 -24.08 -3.06
N GLY A 366 11.08 -24.94 -2.36
CA GLY A 366 12.29 -24.54 -1.63
C GLY A 366 12.05 -23.93 -0.24
N THR A 367 10.82 -23.94 0.28
CA THR A 367 10.53 -23.54 1.67
C THR A 367 10.47 -24.74 2.64
N PHE A 368 10.16 -25.93 2.14
CA PHE A 368 10.08 -27.18 2.93
C PHE A 368 11.11 -28.21 2.46
N SER A 369 11.59 -29.06 3.39
CA SER A 369 12.56 -30.12 3.10
C SER A 369 11.92 -31.45 2.67
N VAL A 370 10.62 -31.68 2.86
CA VAL A 370 9.97 -32.97 2.58
C VAL A 370 8.51 -32.79 2.14
N ALA A 371 8.16 -33.51 1.06
CA ALA A 371 6.86 -33.76 0.41
C ALA A 371 5.97 -32.54 0.09
N THR A 372 5.54 -32.47 -1.16
CA THR A 372 4.63 -31.50 -1.78
C THR A 372 3.48 -31.01 -0.88
N PHE A 373 2.94 -29.81 -1.17
CA PHE A 373 1.66 -29.38 -0.61
C PHE A 373 0.61 -30.44 -0.94
N GLY A 374 0.36 -31.34 0.00
CA GLY A 374 -0.53 -32.48 -0.21
C GLY A 374 -1.98 -32.04 -0.18
N ARG A 375 -2.86 -32.88 -0.71
CA ARG A 375 -4.32 -32.66 -0.69
C ARG A 375 -4.88 -32.39 0.71
N ARG A 376 -4.25 -32.90 1.77
CA ARG A 376 -4.70 -32.70 3.16
C ARG A 376 -4.15 -31.43 3.82
N THR A 377 -3.31 -30.65 3.13
CA THR A 377 -2.70 -29.46 3.74
C THR A 377 -3.79 -28.42 4.03
N PRO A 378 -3.90 -27.92 5.27
CA PRO A 378 -4.88 -26.90 5.60
C PRO A 378 -4.46 -25.54 5.03
N VAL A 379 -5.43 -24.81 4.49
CA VAL A 379 -5.28 -23.46 3.95
C VAL A 379 -6.47 -22.60 4.35
N LEU A 380 -6.25 -21.30 4.46
CA LEU A 380 -7.30 -20.30 4.65
C LEU A 380 -7.65 -19.69 3.31
N ILE A 381 -8.92 -19.67 2.93
CA ILE A 381 -9.37 -19.00 1.70
C ILE A 381 -10.34 -17.86 2.03
N LYS A 382 -10.10 -16.69 1.44
CA LYS A 382 -10.93 -15.50 1.67
C LYS A 382 -12.28 -15.62 0.95
N GLY A 383 -13.33 -15.94 1.70
CA GLY A 383 -14.67 -16.20 1.20
C GLY A 383 -14.80 -17.53 0.45
N ALA A 384 -15.70 -18.40 0.90
CA ALA A 384 -15.89 -19.76 0.35
C ALA A 384 -16.28 -19.83 -1.14
N ALA A 385 -16.73 -18.73 -1.75
CA ALA A 385 -17.08 -18.68 -3.17
C ALA A 385 -15.95 -18.13 -4.07
N PHE A 386 -14.83 -17.65 -3.50
CA PHE A 386 -13.74 -17.06 -4.27
C PHE A 386 -13.15 -18.05 -5.29
N GLU A 387 -12.83 -19.27 -4.87
CA GLU A 387 -12.26 -20.29 -5.75
C GLU A 387 -13.16 -20.66 -6.95
N ARG A 388 -14.47 -20.79 -6.73
CA ARG A 388 -15.44 -21.11 -7.79
C ARG A 388 -15.59 -19.97 -8.77
N GLN A 389 -15.61 -18.73 -8.27
CA GLN A 389 -15.66 -17.52 -9.11
C GLN A 389 -14.38 -17.37 -9.93
N LEU A 390 -13.21 -17.63 -9.34
CA LEU A 390 -11.95 -17.61 -10.04
C LEU A 390 -11.89 -18.70 -11.11
N ALA A 391 -12.30 -19.93 -10.81
CA ALA A 391 -12.34 -21.02 -11.78
C ALA A 391 -13.24 -20.69 -12.97
N ALA A 392 -14.46 -20.17 -12.71
CA ALA A 392 -15.37 -19.71 -13.76
C ALA A 392 -14.74 -18.59 -14.61
N LEU A 393 -14.05 -17.65 -13.97
CA LEU A 393 -13.37 -16.56 -14.66
C LEU A 393 -12.22 -17.06 -15.55
N ILE A 394 -11.45 -18.05 -15.07
CA ILE A 394 -10.37 -18.67 -15.84
C ILE A 394 -10.92 -19.35 -17.10
N THR A 395 -12.01 -20.10 -16.96
CA THR A 395 -12.69 -20.72 -18.09
C THR A 395 -13.24 -19.68 -19.07
N GLN A 396 -13.82 -18.59 -18.57
CA GLN A 396 -14.40 -17.52 -19.39
C GLN A 396 -13.36 -16.72 -20.18
N LEU A 397 -12.24 -16.35 -19.55
CA LEU A 397 -11.21 -15.51 -20.18
C LEU A 397 -10.26 -16.31 -21.07
N GLY A 398 -10.06 -17.59 -20.78
CA GLY A 398 -9.11 -18.45 -21.48
C GLY A 398 -7.66 -18.26 -21.03
N SER A 399 -6.86 -19.31 -21.16
CA SER A 399 -5.49 -19.35 -20.64
C SER A 399 -4.53 -18.42 -21.39
N ALA A 400 -4.75 -18.15 -22.68
CA ALA A 400 -3.91 -17.26 -23.49
C ALA A 400 -3.96 -15.81 -22.98
N HIS A 401 -5.17 -15.23 -22.80
CA HIS A 401 -5.33 -13.88 -22.26
C HIS A 401 -4.76 -13.75 -20.85
N LEU A 402 -4.92 -14.78 -20.01
CA LEU A 402 -4.37 -14.78 -18.65
C LEU A 402 -2.83 -14.83 -18.65
N ARG A 403 -2.21 -15.54 -19.58
CA ARG A 403 -0.73 -15.50 -19.76
C ARG A 403 -0.26 -14.15 -20.27
N ASN A 404 -0.95 -13.57 -21.25
CA ASN A 404 -0.68 -12.21 -21.70
C ASN A 404 -0.76 -11.24 -20.52
N TYR A 405 -1.78 -11.38 -19.68
CA TYR A 405 -1.95 -10.54 -18.52
C TYR A 405 -0.83 -10.73 -17.48
N LEU A 406 -0.41 -11.96 -17.20
CA LEU A 406 0.73 -12.23 -16.33
C LEU A 406 2.03 -11.59 -16.86
N ALA A 407 2.31 -11.73 -18.15
CA ALA A 407 3.46 -11.10 -18.79
C ALA A 407 3.38 -9.56 -18.74
N PHE A 408 2.21 -8.98 -19.05
CA PHE A 408 1.98 -7.55 -18.93
C PHE A 408 2.22 -7.03 -17.51
N ARG A 409 1.73 -7.74 -16.49
CA ARG A 409 1.99 -7.42 -15.07
C ARG A 409 3.49 -7.46 -14.74
N MET A 410 4.25 -8.38 -15.35
CA MET A 410 5.72 -8.37 -15.24
C MET A 410 6.32 -7.14 -15.90
N TYR A 411 5.93 -6.79 -17.13
CA TYR A 411 6.42 -5.55 -17.77
C TYR A 411 6.16 -4.32 -16.91
N VAL A 412 4.95 -4.16 -16.37
CA VAL A 412 4.62 -3.03 -15.46
C VAL A 412 5.51 -3.03 -14.22
N ARG A 413 5.73 -4.21 -13.60
CA ARG A 413 6.55 -4.36 -12.39
C ARG A 413 8.02 -4.06 -12.62
N TYR A 414 8.57 -4.46 -13.76
CA TYR A 414 9.98 -4.30 -14.12
C TYR A 414 10.26 -3.04 -14.95
N ALA A 415 9.22 -2.31 -15.38
CA ALA A 415 9.34 -1.09 -16.19
C ALA A 415 10.40 -0.10 -15.69
N PRO A 416 10.54 0.18 -14.37
CA PRO A 416 11.57 1.10 -13.88
C PRO A 416 13.02 0.71 -14.23
N PHE A 417 13.27 -0.56 -14.54
CA PHE A 417 14.59 -1.09 -14.94
C PHE A 417 14.71 -1.30 -16.45
N LEU A 418 13.60 -1.31 -17.18
CA LEU A 418 13.56 -1.43 -18.64
C LEU A 418 13.66 -0.05 -19.33
N GLU A 419 13.64 1.02 -18.54
CA GLU A 419 13.69 2.39 -19.02
C GLU A 419 15.06 2.73 -19.60
N ARG A 420 15.10 2.98 -20.91
CA ARG A 420 16.02 3.97 -21.50
C ARG A 420 15.20 5.01 -22.24
N ARG A 421 15.74 6.24 -22.23
CA ARG A 421 15.09 7.52 -22.56
C ARG A 421 14.41 7.63 -23.94
N THR A 422 14.51 6.64 -24.81
CA THR A 422 13.87 6.65 -26.13
C THR A 422 13.29 5.28 -26.46
N GLY A 423 11.96 5.19 -26.55
CA GLY A 423 11.24 3.99 -26.95
C GLY A 423 10.00 3.71 -26.12
N ARG A 424 9.35 2.58 -26.41
CA ARG A 424 8.05 2.24 -25.83
C ARG A 424 8.11 1.95 -24.32
N PHE A 425 9.20 1.33 -23.84
CA PHE A 425 9.39 1.05 -22.41
C PHE A 425 9.63 2.29 -21.55
N GLY A 426 10.19 3.36 -22.12
CA GLY A 426 10.31 4.65 -21.42
C GLY A 426 8.94 5.22 -21.04
N ARG A 427 7.97 5.12 -21.97
CA ARG A 427 6.58 5.50 -21.69
C ARG A 427 5.97 4.62 -20.60
N LEU A 428 6.16 3.30 -20.66
CA LEU A 428 5.67 2.40 -19.60
C LEU A 428 6.28 2.72 -18.24
N ALA A 429 7.57 3.01 -18.17
CA ALA A 429 8.25 3.36 -16.93
C ALA A 429 7.73 4.68 -16.36
N GLN A 430 7.52 5.70 -17.20
CA GLN A 430 6.86 6.95 -16.82
C GLN A 430 5.43 6.72 -16.32
N LEU A 431 4.67 5.86 -16.99
CA LEU A 431 3.31 5.49 -16.58
C LEU A 431 3.32 4.77 -15.22
N SER A 432 4.20 3.79 -15.03
CA SER A 432 4.39 3.08 -13.76
C SER A 432 4.87 4.00 -12.64
N ALA A 433 5.73 4.97 -12.97
CA ALA A 433 6.21 6.02 -12.08
C ALA A 433 5.08 6.98 -11.70
N ALA A 434 4.25 7.40 -12.66
CA ALA A 434 3.16 8.35 -12.43
C ALA A 434 2.17 7.88 -11.36
N ARG A 435 2.04 6.57 -11.16
CA ARG A 435 1.17 5.97 -10.14
C ARG A 435 1.75 5.98 -8.73
N GLN A 436 3.01 6.37 -8.59
CA GLN A 436 3.74 6.31 -7.35
C GLN A 436 4.01 7.72 -6.86
N PRO A 437 3.45 8.13 -5.71
CA PRO A 437 3.68 9.46 -5.17
C PRO A 437 5.17 9.82 -5.13
N GLY A 438 5.50 10.98 -5.70
CA GLY A 438 6.86 11.53 -5.80
C GLY A 438 7.72 11.02 -6.95
N TRP A 439 7.31 10.01 -7.70
CA TRP A 439 8.10 9.53 -8.85
C TRP A 439 7.97 10.40 -10.10
N GLN A 440 6.98 11.29 -10.13
CA GLN A 440 6.75 12.28 -11.20
C GLN A 440 7.67 13.49 -11.12
N ASP A 441 8.75 13.44 -10.32
CA ASP A 441 9.71 14.52 -10.20
C ASP A 441 10.38 14.73 -11.57
N GLY A 442 9.76 15.54 -12.43
CA GLY A 442 10.20 15.96 -13.76
C GLY A 442 11.41 16.89 -13.70
N ASP A 443 12.26 16.69 -12.69
CA ASP A 443 13.55 17.34 -12.60
C ASP A 443 14.55 16.43 -13.35
N PRO A 444 15.05 16.85 -14.53
CA PRO A 444 16.03 16.08 -15.28
C PRO A 444 17.39 15.98 -14.57
N ALA A 445 17.56 16.60 -13.39
CA ALA A 445 18.74 16.51 -12.56
C ALA A 445 19.04 15.06 -12.10
N VAL A 446 20.34 14.81 -11.88
CA VAL A 446 20.93 13.54 -11.40
C VAL A 446 20.23 13.00 -10.14
N ASP A 447 19.64 13.87 -9.32
CA ASP A 447 18.93 13.53 -8.09
C ASP A 447 17.67 12.68 -8.33
N ALA A 448 16.99 12.82 -9.49
CA ALA A 448 15.78 12.07 -9.76
C ALA A 448 16.04 10.55 -9.92
N THR A 449 17.16 10.18 -10.54
CA THR A 449 17.58 8.77 -10.68
C THR A 449 17.98 8.19 -9.32
N ASP A 450 18.77 8.94 -8.54
CA ASP A 450 19.21 8.53 -7.20
C ASP A 450 18.01 8.23 -6.29
N LEU A 451 17.02 9.12 -6.28
CA LEU A 451 15.80 8.97 -5.48
C LEU A 451 14.90 7.84 -6.00
N ARG A 452 14.76 7.68 -7.32
CA ARG A 452 14.00 6.57 -7.92
C ARG A 452 14.57 5.22 -7.51
N CYS A 453 15.89 5.06 -7.64
CA CYS A 453 16.59 3.86 -7.23
C CYS A 453 16.50 3.64 -5.72
N LEU A 454 16.60 4.70 -4.92
CA LEU A 454 16.43 4.59 -3.47
C LEU A 454 15.03 4.10 -3.10
N ARG A 455 13.99 4.57 -3.78
CA ARG A 455 12.60 4.13 -3.55
C ARG A 455 12.39 2.67 -3.96
N LEU A 456 13.02 2.22 -5.05
CA LEU A 456 13.03 0.80 -5.43
C LEU A 456 13.64 -0.05 -4.32
N VAL A 457 14.83 0.31 -3.84
CA VAL A 457 15.51 -0.39 -2.72
C VAL A 457 14.66 -0.35 -1.46
N THR A 458 14.08 0.80 -1.12
CA THR A 458 13.23 0.97 0.06
C THR A 458 11.96 0.13 0.02
N ARG A 459 11.44 -0.17 -1.17
CA ARG A 459 10.30 -1.07 -1.31
C ARG A 459 10.68 -2.53 -1.25
N ALA A 460 11.88 -2.88 -1.71
CA ALA A 460 12.30 -4.26 -1.78
C ALA A 460 12.88 -4.76 -0.46
N VAL A 461 13.56 -3.88 0.29
CA VAL A 461 14.11 -4.16 1.63
C VAL A 461 13.71 -3.07 2.65
N PRO A 462 12.41 -2.88 2.91
CA PRO A 462 11.94 -1.82 3.80
C PRO A 462 12.52 -1.94 5.20
N GLU A 463 12.78 -3.16 5.70
CA GLU A 463 13.35 -3.40 7.03
C GLU A 463 14.76 -2.83 7.16
N LEU A 464 15.64 -3.13 6.19
CA LEU A 464 17.00 -2.62 6.19
C LEU A 464 17.00 -1.10 6.01
N MET A 465 16.17 -0.56 5.11
CA MET A 465 16.09 0.90 4.89
C MET A 465 15.52 1.64 6.10
N ALA A 466 14.57 1.04 6.81
CA ALA A 466 14.09 1.58 8.07
C ALA A 466 15.20 1.63 9.11
N PHE A 467 16.03 0.59 9.19
CA PHE A 467 17.20 0.58 10.06
C PHE A 467 18.24 1.65 9.67
N VAL A 468 18.51 1.84 8.37
CA VAL A 468 19.40 2.91 7.88
C VAL A 468 18.87 4.28 8.28
N TYR A 469 17.61 4.57 7.95
CA TYR A 469 16.96 5.84 8.26
C TYR A 469 17.02 6.12 9.76
N TRP A 470 16.62 5.15 10.56
CA TRP A 470 16.59 5.26 12.01
C TRP A 470 17.98 5.47 12.61
N ASN A 471 19.01 4.84 12.06
CA ASN A 471 20.39 5.11 12.48
C ASN A 471 20.86 6.50 12.05
N GLY A 472 20.56 6.95 10.83
CA GLY A 472 20.93 8.28 10.35
C GLY A 472 20.41 9.39 11.24
N VAL A 473 19.10 9.36 11.49
CA VAL A 473 18.40 10.26 12.42
C VAL A 473 19.09 10.30 13.78
N ARG A 474 19.58 9.16 14.28
CA ARG A 474 20.27 9.06 15.58
C ARG A 474 21.71 9.58 15.57
N LEU A 475 22.37 9.59 14.42
CA LEU A 475 23.81 9.74 14.30
C LEU A 475 24.27 11.14 13.88
N GLY A 476 23.35 12.09 13.66
CA GLY A 476 23.69 13.52 13.49
C GLY A 476 24.58 14.10 14.60
N ASN A 477 24.70 13.42 15.75
CA ASN A 477 25.60 13.75 16.87
C ASN A 477 26.76 12.76 17.06
N ARG A 478 27.36 12.25 15.98
CA ARG A 478 28.45 11.25 16.00
C ARG A 478 29.78 11.72 16.59
N LYS A 479 30.01 13.03 16.78
CA LYS A 479 31.24 13.54 17.43
C LYS A 479 31.45 12.98 18.85
N ARG A 480 30.42 12.40 19.49
CA ARG A 480 30.54 11.72 20.80
C ARG A 480 30.63 10.20 20.63
N LYS A 481 31.75 9.70 20.11
CA LYS A 481 32.08 8.25 20.16
C LYS A 481 32.37 7.87 21.62
N GLY A 482 31.45 7.18 22.28
CA GLY A 482 31.67 6.69 23.65
C GLY A 482 30.47 6.00 24.29
N LYS A 483 30.67 5.42 25.49
CA LYS A 483 29.63 4.76 26.31
C LYS A 483 28.37 5.63 26.49
N GLN A 484 28.55 6.96 26.51
CA GLN A 484 27.46 7.93 26.66
C GLN A 484 26.49 7.95 25.46
N GLY A 485 26.98 7.79 24.23
CA GLY A 485 26.13 7.69 23.03
C GLY A 485 25.26 6.42 23.04
N ARG A 486 25.79 5.30 23.55
CA ARG A 486 25.01 4.06 23.74
C ARG A 486 23.91 4.24 24.79
N LYS A 487 24.23 4.85 25.95
CA LYS A 487 23.24 5.15 26.99
C LYS A 487 22.15 6.10 26.50
N ARG A 488 22.49 7.17 25.75
CA ARG A 488 21.51 8.10 25.16
C ARG A 488 20.60 7.39 24.15
N ARG A 489 21.15 6.52 23.29
CA ARG A 489 20.37 5.69 22.35
C ARG A 489 19.34 4.82 23.07
N GLU A 490 19.76 4.13 24.14
CA GLU A 490 18.84 3.28 24.90
C GLU A 490 17.79 4.09 25.67
N ARG A 491 18.13 5.30 26.15
CA ARG A 491 17.15 6.22 26.75
C ARG A 491 16.12 6.69 25.72
N LEU A 492 16.55 7.13 24.55
CA LEU A 492 15.63 7.59 23.50
C LEU A 492 14.71 6.45 23.04
N ARG A 493 15.25 5.23 22.87
CA ARG A 493 14.43 4.03 22.58
C ARG A 493 13.37 3.77 23.63
N ARG A 494 13.75 3.81 24.90
CA ARG A 494 12.80 3.60 26.00
C ARG A 494 11.75 4.71 26.00
N HIS A 495 12.17 5.96 25.87
CA HIS A 495 11.25 7.09 25.83
C HIS A 495 10.23 6.99 24.70
N PHE A 496 10.66 6.64 23.48
CA PHE A 496 9.73 6.42 22.37
C PHE A 496 8.81 5.23 22.55
N ARG A 497 9.34 4.09 23.03
CA ARG A 497 8.53 2.92 23.34
C ARG A 497 7.47 3.28 24.37
N ASP A 498 7.85 4.04 25.40
CA ASP A 498 6.95 4.49 26.46
C ASP A 498 5.92 5.50 25.94
N MET A 499 6.34 6.50 25.16
CA MET A 499 5.46 7.49 24.55
C MET A 499 4.43 6.84 23.64
N THR A 500 4.87 5.93 22.76
CA THR A 500 3.96 5.29 21.82
C THR A 500 3.08 4.26 22.52
N ARG A 501 3.59 3.58 23.55
CA ARG A 501 2.76 2.75 24.43
C ARG A 501 1.66 3.57 25.08
N ARG A 502 1.98 4.76 25.63
CA ARG A 502 1.00 5.69 26.19
C ARG A 502 0.00 6.18 25.15
N LEU A 503 0.45 6.51 23.94
CA LEU A 503 -0.43 6.92 22.85
C LEU A 503 -1.41 5.80 22.48
N VAL A 504 -0.93 4.57 22.32
CA VAL A 504 -1.78 3.41 22.02
C VAL A 504 -2.73 3.13 23.18
N ASP A 505 -2.26 3.16 24.43
CA ASP A 505 -3.11 2.98 25.61
C ASP A 505 -4.18 4.08 25.70
N TRP A 506 -3.83 5.32 25.34
CA TRP A 506 -4.78 6.43 25.25
C TRP A 506 -5.80 6.22 24.13
N ILE A 507 -5.38 5.85 22.91
CA ILE A 507 -6.27 5.54 21.79
C ILE A 507 -7.24 4.41 22.18
N VAL A 508 -6.73 3.31 22.73
CA VAL A 508 -7.54 2.18 23.19
C VAL A 508 -8.54 2.61 24.26
N SER A 509 -8.10 3.42 25.23
CA SER A 509 -8.97 3.92 26.30
C SER A 509 -10.03 4.89 25.79
N ALA A 510 -9.67 5.78 24.86
CA ALA A 510 -10.59 6.69 24.21
C ALA A 510 -11.64 5.93 23.40
N SER A 511 -11.22 4.98 22.56
CA SER A 511 -12.14 4.13 21.79
C SER A 511 -13.03 3.28 22.71
N ALA A 512 -12.51 2.78 23.83
CA ALA A 512 -13.33 2.04 24.80
C ALA A 512 -14.40 2.92 25.46
N ARG A 513 -14.10 4.20 25.73
CA ARG A 513 -15.09 5.17 26.23
C ARG A 513 -16.15 5.47 25.18
N GLU A 514 -15.77 5.71 23.93
CA GLU A 514 -16.71 5.92 22.83
C GLU A 514 -17.64 4.71 22.64
N VAL A 515 -17.09 3.48 22.63
CA VAL A 515 -17.90 2.26 22.53
C VAL A 515 -18.86 2.08 23.72
N ALA A 516 -18.46 2.54 24.92
CA ALA A 516 -19.33 2.52 26.10
C ALA A 516 -20.44 3.58 26.04
N LEU A 517 -20.21 4.71 25.37
CA LEU A 517 -21.20 5.77 25.16
C LEU A 517 -22.25 5.40 24.10
N PHE A 518 -21.98 4.44 23.22
CA PHE A 518 -22.99 3.83 22.37
C PHE A 518 -24.00 3.05 23.25
N ASN A 519 -25.04 3.77 23.68
CA ASN A 519 -26.16 3.27 24.49
C ASN A 519 -26.69 1.94 23.94
N GLY A 520 -26.46 0.85 24.68
CA GLY A 520 -26.94 -0.49 24.33
C GLY A 520 -25.83 -1.51 24.04
N THR A 521 -24.55 -1.15 24.03
CA THR A 521 -23.48 -2.16 23.93
C THR A 521 -23.42 -3.00 25.21
N SER A 522 -23.70 -4.31 25.06
CA SER A 522 -23.59 -5.27 26.17
C SER A 522 -22.21 -5.19 26.82
N ARG A 523 -22.11 -5.27 28.16
CA ARG A 523 -20.84 -5.44 28.91
C ARG A 523 -19.92 -6.50 28.28
N LYS A 524 -20.49 -7.51 27.60
CA LYS A 524 -19.77 -8.55 26.86
C LYS A 524 -19.00 -8.00 25.65
N LEU A 525 -19.57 -7.05 24.92
CA LEU A 525 -18.95 -6.40 23.76
C LEU A 525 -17.76 -5.53 24.21
N SER A 526 -17.93 -4.70 25.24
CA SER A 526 -16.84 -3.89 25.79
C SER A 526 -15.69 -4.76 26.30
N ARG A 527 -15.99 -5.88 27.00
CA ARG A 527 -14.96 -6.86 27.40
C ARG A 527 -14.29 -7.60 26.24
N ARG A 528 -14.98 -7.77 25.10
CA ARG A 528 -14.37 -8.33 23.88
C ARG A 528 -13.47 -7.31 23.20
N PHE A 529 -13.94 -6.07 23.07
CA PHE A 529 -13.16 -4.95 22.54
C PHE A 529 -11.89 -4.75 23.35
N LEU A 530 -11.99 -4.62 24.68
CA LEU A 530 -10.83 -4.46 25.57
C LEU A 530 -9.83 -5.62 25.46
N ARG A 531 -10.31 -6.85 25.27
CA ARG A 531 -9.44 -8.01 25.06
C ARG A 531 -8.73 -7.95 23.71
N ALA A 532 -9.45 -7.64 22.63
CA ALA A 532 -8.86 -7.49 21.30
C ALA A 532 -7.85 -6.33 21.25
N THR A 533 -8.17 -5.19 21.86
CA THR A 533 -7.21 -4.08 21.96
C THR A 533 -6.03 -4.38 22.87
N GLY A 534 -6.22 -5.24 23.87
CA GLY A 534 -5.15 -5.74 24.74
C GLY A 534 -4.26 -6.77 24.07
N SER A 535 -4.77 -7.52 23.09
CA SER A 535 -4.01 -8.50 22.31
C SER A 535 -3.30 -7.89 21.10
N LEU A 536 -3.65 -6.66 20.70
CA LEU A 536 -2.96 -5.93 19.64
C LEU A 536 -1.45 -5.99 19.86
N ARG A 537 -0.77 -6.74 18.99
CA ARG A 537 0.67 -6.78 18.94
C ARG A 537 1.13 -5.39 18.58
N ARG A 538 2.08 -4.88 19.36
CA ARG A 538 2.64 -3.55 19.18
C ARG A 538 4.08 -3.75 18.77
N GLN A 539 4.35 -3.46 17.52
CA GLN A 539 5.69 -3.29 17.01
C GLN A 539 5.75 -1.87 16.46
N LEU A 540 6.58 -1.14 17.13
CA LEU A 540 6.74 0.27 16.97
C LEU A 540 8.10 0.43 16.31
N PHE A 541 8.15 1.11 15.18
CA PHE A 541 9.37 1.40 14.45
C PHE A 541 10.00 0.16 13.83
N LEU A 542 10.90 -0.51 14.54
CA LEU A 542 11.77 -1.54 14.00
C LEU A 542 11.56 -2.85 14.76
N PRO A 543 11.50 -4.00 14.08
CA PRO A 543 11.66 -5.29 14.74
C PRO A 543 12.91 -5.33 15.64
N ASP A 544 12.80 -5.91 16.84
CA ASP A 544 13.93 -6.04 17.78
C ASP A 544 15.13 -6.78 17.17
N TRP A 545 14.88 -7.70 16.23
CA TRP A 545 15.94 -8.42 15.54
C TRP A 545 16.77 -7.51 14.64
N LEU A 546 16.22 -6.42 14.09
CA LEU A 546 16.98 -5.45 13.30
C LEU A 546 18.00 -4.69 14.13
N ASP A 547 17.94 -4.71 15.46
CA ASP A 547 18.98 -4.08 16.29
C ASP A 547 20.20 -4.99 16.46
N LYS A 548 20.09 -6.28 16.17
CA LYS A 548 21.15 -7.28 16.32
C LYS A 548 21.92 -7.43 15.00
N PRO A 549 23.22 -7.05 14.91
CA PRO A 549 24.01 -7.13 13.68
C PRO A 549 23.96 -8.52 13.02
N ARG A 550 24.11 -9.59 13.82
CA ARG A 550 24.04 -10.97 13.32
C ARG A 550 22.70 -11.31 12.65
N MET A 551 21.58 -10.82 13.19
CA MET A 551 20.26 -11.09 12.61
C MET A 551 20.03 -10.26 11.36
N ARG A 552 20.49 -9.00 11.33
CA ARG A 552 20.48 -8.19 10.11
C ARG A 552 21.29 -8.82 8.99
N MET A 553 22.48 -9.32 9.30
CA MET A 553 23.33 -10.02 8.34
C MET A 553 22.65 -11.27 7.81
N ARG A 554 22.10 -12.13 8.69
CA ARG A 554 21.33 -13.30 8.24
C ARG A 554 20.12 -12.93 7.37
N PHE A 555 19.43 -11.84 7.68
CA PHE A 555 18.34 -11.35 6.84
C PHE A 555 18.87 -10.86 5.49
N ALA A 556 19.94 -10.08 5.47
CA ALA A 556 20.58 -9.63 4.23
C ALA A 556 21.07 -10.82 3.40
N GLU A 557 21.70 -11.82 4.01
CA GLU A 557 22.11 -13.07 3.34
C GLU A 557 20.90 -13.81 2.79
N LEU A 558 19.81 -13.98 3.55
CA LEU A 558 18.59 -14.62 3.07
C LEU A 558 18.00 -13.90 1.85
N VAL A 559 18.04 -12.57 1.87
CA VAL A 559 17.39 -11.70 0.89
C VAL A 559 18.26 -11.48 -0.36
N PHE A 560 19.57 -11.55 -0.22
CA PHE A 560 20.54 -11.28 -1.28
C PHE A 560 21.45 -12.47 -1.63
N ALA A 561 21.17 -13.69 -1.13
CA ALA A 561 21.94 -14.89 -1.43
C ALA A 561 22.09 -15.13 -2.94
N ASP A 562 21.01 -14.85 -3.67
CA ASP A 562 20.91 -15.07 -5.12
C ASP A 562 21.10 -13.77 -5.91
N ALA A 563 21.61 -12.70 -5.30
CA ALA A 563 21.85 -11.42 -5.98
C ALA A 563 22.99 -11.57 -7.01
N GLU A 564 22.73 -11.17 -8.25
CA GLU A 564 23.67 -11.23 -9.37
C GLU A 564 24.33 -9.87 -9.65
N GLU A 565 25.25 -9.78 -10.59
CA GLU A 565 25.85 -8.49 -10.96
C GLU A 565 24.88 -7.58 -11.73
N SER A 566 23.91 -8.16 -12.45
CA SER A 566 22.89 -7.39 -13.17
C SER A 566 21.86 -6.77 -12.22
N PRO A 567 21.52 -5.47 -12.35
CA PRO A 567 20.49 -4.82 -11.53
C PRO A 567 19.12 -5.52 -11.67
N LEU A 568 18.78 -5.94 -12.88
CA LEU A 568 17.49 -6.57 -13.19
C LEU A 568 17.40 -7.98 -12.60
N ALA A 569 18.48 -8.77 -12.73
CA ALA A 569 18.54 -10.10 -12.14
C ALA A 569 18.55 -10.04 -10.60
N THR A 570 19.30 -9.09 -10.02
CA THR A 570 19.26 -8.83 -8.58
C THR A 570 17.89 -8.38 -8.11
N TRP A 571 17.20 -7.52 -8.87
CA TRP A 571 15.84 -7.12 -8.53
C TRP A 571 14.89 -8.32 -8.50
N ARG A 572 14.96 -9.21 -9.49
CA ARG A 572 14.20 -10.47 -9.48
C ARG A 572 14.54 -11.33 -8.27
N ALA A 573 15.83 -11.60 -8.05
CA ALA A 573 16.31 -12.41 -6.93
C ALA A 573 15.81 -11.86 -5.60
N LEU A 574 15.82 -10.54 -5.46
CA LEU A 574 15.34 -9.84 -4.27
C LEU A 574 13.83 -10.01 -4.06
N LEU A 575 13.02 -9.85 -5.11
CA LEU A 575 11.58 -10.08 -5.05
C LEU A 575 11.26 -11.54 -4.68
N ALA A 576 11.97 -12.48 -5.30
CA ALA A 576 11.86 -13.91 -5.00
C ALA A 576 12.23 -14.21 -3.54
N ALA A 577 13.36 -13.68 -3.06
CA ALA A 577 13.83 -13.90 -1.71
C ALA A 577 12.89 -13.30 -0.66
N ARG A 578 12.32 -12.10 -0.93
CA ARG A 578 11.29 -11.52 -0.05
C ARG A 578 10.05 -12.39 0.01
N LYS A 579 9.54 -12.85 -1.14
CA LYS A 579 8.39 -13.76 -1.15
C LYS A 579 8.71 -15.06 -0.43
N ARG A 580 9.90 -15.63 -0.67
CA ARG A 580 10.39 -16.83 0.02
C ARG A 580 10.49 -16.63 1.53
N ASN A 581 10.97 -15.49 2.02
CA ASN A 581 11.00 -15.19 3.45
C ASN A 581 9.60 -15.20 4.06
N ASP A 582 8.63 -14.62 3.37
CA ASP A 582 7.22 -14.67 3.80
C ASP A 582 6.70 -16.11 3.85
N LEU A 583 6.95 -16.87 2.79
CA LEU A 583 6.54 -18.27 2.71
C LEU A 583 7.24 -19.16 3.74
N LEU A 584 8.50 -18.88 4.11
CA LEU A 584 9.27 -19.64 5.14
C LEU A 584 8.70 -19.51 6.56
N LYS A 585 7.83 -18.52 6.82
CA LYS A 585 7.14 -18.38 8.12
C LYS A 585 6.34 -19.63 8.47
N ILE A 586 5.82 -20.34 7.47
CA ILE A 586 5.04 -21.57 7.65
C ILE A 586 5.80 -22.69 8.37
N ALA A 587 7.13 -22.65 8.27
CA ALA A 587 8.04 -23.61 8.89
C ALA A 587 8.77 -23.03 10.12
N ASP A 588 8.31 -21.88 10.63
CA ASP A 588 8.97 -21.10 11.70
C ASP A 588 10.43 -20.70 11.37
N ARG A 589 10.79 -20.62 10.07
CA ARG A 589 12.15 -20.26 9.61
C ARG A 589 12.24 -18.85 9.03
N GLY A 590 11.11 -18.27 8.64
CA GLY A 590 11.05 -16.92 8.09
C GLY A 590 11.28 -15.85 9.17
N PHE A 591 11.82 -14.71 8.77
CA PHE A 591 11.83 -13.53 9.63
C PHE A 591 10.41 -12.96 9.71
N GLU A 592 9.95 -12.67 10.91
CA GLU A 592 8.72 -11.90 11.11
C GLU A 592 8.97 -10.47 10.60
N THR A 593 8.57 -10.24 9.36
CA THR A 593 8.47 -8.94 8.71
C THR A 593 7.01 -8.51 8.73
N PHE A 594 6.74 -7.42 9.41
CA PHE A 594 5.38 -6.87 9.53
C PHE A 594 5.19 -5.63 8.65
N TRP A 595 6.06 -5.46 7.65
CA TRP A 595 6.12 -4.30 6.79
C TRP A 595 5.49 -4.57 5.43
N GLU A 596 4.29 -4.04 5.25
CA GLU A 596 3.58 -4.10 3.96
C GLU A 596 3.91 -2.91 3.04
N GLY A 597 4.73 -1.96 3.51
CA GLY A 597 5.03 -0.73 2.77
C GLY A 597 6.48 -0.28 2.86
N PRO A 598 6.84 0.81 2.15
CA PRO A 598 8.17 1.37 2.20
C PRO A 598 8.52 1.88 3.59
N ALA A 599 9.82 1.82 3.94
CA ALA A 599 10.35 2.27 5.23
C ALA A 599 9.95 3.71 5.59
N LEU A 600 9.90 4.56 4.56
CA LEU A 600 9.61 5.99 4.65
C LEU A 600 8.13 6.32 4.47
N ARG A 601 7.24 5.32 4.54
CA ARG A 601 5.81 5.59 4.63
C ARG A 601 5.58 6.45 5.87
N ASP A 602 4.86 7.53 5.71
CA ASP A 602 4.59 8.54 6.73
C ASP A 602 3.22 8.35 7.41
N THR A 603 2.50 7.30 7.02
CA THR A 603 1.24 6.90 7.64
C THR A 603 1.43 5.60 8.41
N PRO A 604 1.01 5.52 9.68
CA PRO A 604 0.86 4.23 10.36
C PRO A 604 -0.18 3.37 9.63
N TRP A 605 -0.11 2.06 9.79
CA TRP A 605 -1.14 1.14 9.31
C TRP A 605 -1.50 0.12 10.38
N LEU A 606 -2.75 -0.32 10.35
CA LEU A 606 -3.29 -1.34 11.23
C LEU A 606 -3.64 -2.56 10.36
N ASP A 607 -3.00 -3.69 10.63
CA ASP A 607 -3.44 -4.98 10.12
C ASP A 607 -4.40 -5.58 11.15
N VAL A 608 -5.68 -5.62 10.78
CA VAL A 608 -6.74 -6.13 11.65
C VAL A 608 -6.65 -7.65 11.79
N ASP A 609 -6.22 -8.36 10.75
CA ASP A 609 -6.19 -9.82 10.73
C ASP A 609 -5.03 -10.35 11.58
N GLU A 610 -3.88 -9.68 11.54
CA GLU A 610 -2.71 -9.99 12.36
C GLU A 610 -2.72 -9.30 13.73
N GLU A 611 -3.81 -8.57 14.04
CA GLU A 611 -3.98 -7.77 15.25
C GLU A 611 -2.74 -6.89 15.53
N TYR A 612 -2.22 -6.20 14.51
CA TYR A 612 -0.94 -5.52 14.58
C TYR A 612 -1.04 -4.06 14.12
N LEU A 613 -0.56 -3.13 14.96
CA LEU A 613 -0.38 -1.72 14.60
C LEU A 613 1.09 -1.45 14.29
N ALA A 614 1.36 -1.08 13.05
CA ALA A 614 2.69 -0.65 12.61
C ALA A 614 2.78 0.87 12.54
N VAL A 615 3.82 1.42 13.16
CA VAL A 615 4.19 2.82 12.99
C VAL A 615 5.57 2.87 12.33
N PRO A 616 5.64 3.16 11.01
CA PRO A 616 6.92 3.27 10.33
C PRO A 616 7.71 4.48 10.86
N PRO A 617 9.05 4.45 10.81
CA PRO A 617 9.90 5.58 11.16
C PRO A 617 9.53 6.85 10.40
N GLY A 618 9.04 6.74 9.16
CA GLY A 618 8.58 7.91 8.42
C GLY A 618 7.35 8.60 8.98
N ALA A 619 6.49 7.85 9.70
CA ALA A 619 5.33 8.44 10.37
C ALA A 619 5.73 9.23 11.62
N VAL A 620 6.91 8.97 12.17
CA VAL A 620 7.35 9.60 13.41
C VAL A 620 8.34 10.69 13.08
N ASP A 621 7.86 11.91 13.22
CA ASP A 621 8.68 13.06 12.93
C ASP A 621 9.79 13.26 13.95
N THR A 622 11.00 13.42 13.44
CA THR A 622 12.16 13.69 14.28
C THR A 622 12.13 15.12 14.79
N THR A 623 11.45 16.04 14.10
CA THR A 623 11.30 17.44 14.51
C THR A 623 10.57 17.55 15.85
N TYR A 624 9.54 16.72 16.06
CA TYR A 624 8.80 16.59 17.33
C TYR A 624 9.57 15.87 18.46
N VAL A 625 10.72 15.29 18.15
CA VAL A 625 11.50 14.45 19.07
C VAL A 625 12.76 15.19 19.55
N THR A 626 13.21 16.16 18.76
CA THR A 626 14.18 17.18 19.17
C THR A 626 13.57 18.25 20.06
N LEU A 627 12.26 18.48 19.96
CA LEU A 627 11.44 19.15 20.98
C LEU A 627 11.27 18.22 22.19
#